data_AF-A0AAV4N8J8-F1
#
_entry.id   AF-A0AAV4N8J8-F1
#
_cell.length_a   1.000
_cell.length_b   1.000
_cell.length_c   1.000
_cell.angle_alpha   90.00
_cell.angle_beta   90.00
_cell.angle_gamma   90.00
#
_symmetry.space_group_name_H-M   'P 1'
#
loop_
_entity.id
_entity.type
_entity.pdbx_description
1 polymer ?
#
loop_
_entity_poly.entity_id
_entity_poly.type
_entity_poly.pdbx_seq_one_letter_code
_entity_poly.pdbx_strand_id
1 'polypeptide(L)'
;MKFGNTFLFNSNPDLKIFIAFAGIIHGDFNDNNILVQLKTTEKNETVFSVDGVLDLEDMHCGTYVWDIGLMLSYTLLDCKTMDPLEGAGHALAGYLSLRSLCDLELSLLKMCIECRLCQSLILCAHSYRTDPSNEYLMSSATAGWSRLEQICSTSNEDLLSKWKEIQQSYNNKK
;
A
#
# COMPACT_ATOMS: atom_id res chain seq x y z
N MET A 1 -29.11 10.64 7.33
CA MET A 1 -28.84 9.40 8.09
C MET A 1 -27.52 9.59 8.82
N LYS A 2 -27.54 9.83 10.14
CA LYS A 2 -26.29 10.01 10.92
C LYS A 2 -25.71 8.62 11.16
N PHE A 3 -24.60 8.29 10.49
CA PHE A 3 -23.88 7.05 10.76
C PHE A 3 -23.32 7.10 12.18
N GLY A 4 -23.83 6.22 13.04
CA GLY A 4 -23.45 6.06 14.44
C GLY A 4 -22.09 5.38 14.62
N ASN A 5 -21.06 5.82 13.91
CA ASN A 5 -19.71 5.28 14.09
C ASN A 5 -18.99 5.85 15.32
N THR A 6 -19.47 6.95 15.90
CA THR A 6 -18.77 7.67 16.99
C THR A 6 -18.71 6.92 18.32
N PHE A 7 -19.53 5.89 18.55
CA PHE A 7 -19.63 5.22 19.86
C PHE A 7 -18.64 4.06 20.06
N LEU A 8 -18.25 3.35 18.99
CA LEU A 8 -17.31 2.22 19.09
C LEU A 8 -15.86 2.68 19.22
N PHE A 9 -15.47 3.78 18.56
CA PHE A 9 -14.09 4.28 18.60
C PHE A 9 -13.73 5.06 19.88
N ASN A 10 -14.71 5.61 20.60
CA ASN A 10 -14.45 6.43 21.79
C ASN A 10 -14.18 5.63 23.07
N SER A 11 -14.49 4.33 23.06
CA SER A 11 -14.50 3.48 24.26
C SER A 11 -13.19 2.71 24.48
N ASN A 12 -12.33 2.64 23.46
CA ASN A 12 -11.03 1.96 23.53
C ASN A 12 -9.91 2.96 23.15
N PRO A 13 -8.93 3.22 24.04
CA PRO A 13 -7.83 4.14 23.76
C PRO A 13 -7.00 3.74 22.52
N ASP A 14 -6.89 2.46 22.20
CA ASP A 14 -6.22 1.96 21.00
C ASP A 14 -7.02 2.32 19.72
N LEU A 15 -8.34 2.47 19.83
CA LEU A 15 -9.21 2.88 18.72
C LEU A 15 -9.26 4.40 18.51
N LYS A 16 -8.95 5.20 19.54
CA LYS A 16 -8.82 6.67 19.41
C LYS A 16 -7.65 7.08 18.52
N ILE A 17 -6.62 6.25 18.43
CA ILE A 17 -5.44 6.49 17.58
C ILE A 17 -5.83 6.56 16.09
N PHE A 18 -6.81 5.74 15.66
CA PHE A 18 -7.26 5.71 14.28
C PHE A 18 -7.92 7.03 13.88
N ILE A 19 -8.52 7.76 14.84
CA ILE A 19 -9.08 9.09 14.59
C ILE A 19 -7.97 10.16 14.49
N ALA A 20 -6.91 10.05 15.29
CA ALA A 20 -5.79 10.99 15.26
C ALA A 20 -4.95 10.92 13.96
N PHE A 21 -4.96 9.75 13.32
CA PHE A 21 -4.29 9.49 12.04
C PHE A 21 -5.30 9.33 10.88
N ALA A 22 -6.45 9.96 10.98
CA ALA A 22 -7.45 10.01 9.92
C ALA A 22 -7.38 11.33 9.13
N GLY A 23 -7.67 11.23 7.84
CA GLY A 23 -7.84 12.36 6.94
C GLY A 23 -8.39 11.89 5.61
N ILE A 24 -8.22 12.71 4.57
CA ILE A 24 -8.62 12.30 3.23
C ILE A 24 -7.62 11.24 2.72
N ILE A 25 -8.18 10.09 2.32
CA ILE A 25 -7.47 9.01 1.64
C ILE A 25 -8.02 8.88 0.22
N HIS A 26 -7.23 8.34 -0.68
CA HIS A 26 -7.58 8.07 -2.06
C HIS A 26 -8.61 6.95 -2.19
N GLY A 27 -8.48 5.89 -1.41
CA GLY A 27 -9.41 4.74 -1.44
C GLY A 27 -9.12 3.69 -2.50
N ASP A 28 -8.42 4.04 -3.59
CA ASP A 28 -7.97 3.12 -4.65
C ASP A 28 -6.58 3.46 -5.24
N PHE A 29 -5.61 3.78 -4.37
CA PHE A 29 -4.26 4.15 -4.79
C PHE A 29 -3.42 2.95 -5.28
N ASN A 30 -3.70 2.46 -6.50
CA ASN A 30 -2.95 1.42 -7.21
C ASN A 30 -2.08 2.00 -8.34
N ASP A 31 -1.28 1.14 -8.97
CA ASP A 31 -0.31 1.50 -10.02
C ASP A 31 -0.95 2.09 -11.29
N ASN A 32 -2.17 1.68 -11.64
CA ASN A 32 -2.90 2.25 -12.78
C ASN A 32 -3.34 3.69 -12.53
N ASN A 33 -3.43 4.10 -11.27
CA ASN A 33 -3.88 5.43 -10.86
C ASN A 33 -2.72 6.43 -10.67
N ILE A 34 -1.49 6.06 -11.06
CA ILE A 34 -0.30 6.91 -10.97
C ILE A 34 0.22 7.23 -12.37
N LEU A 35 0.30 8.53 -12.69
CA LEU A 35 0.93 9.00 -13.93
C LEU A 35 2.42 9.20 -13.71
N VAL A 36 3.22 8.47 -14.50
CA VAL A 36 4.68 8.54 -14.46
C VAL A 36 5.22 9.00 -15.82
N GLN A 37 6.16 9.94 -15.80
CA GLN A 37 6.87 10.43 -16.97
C GLN A 37 8.38 10.23 -16.84
N LEU A 38 9.05 9.92 -17.95
CA LEU A 38 10.52 9.96 -18.04
C LEU A 38 10.98 11.41 -18.22
N LYS A 39 11.84 11.88 -17.32
CA LYS A 39 12.47 13.20 -17.40
C LYS A 39 13.99 13.05 -17.43
N THR A 40 14.64 13.89 -18.23
CA THR A 40 16.10 14.00 -18.24
C THR A 40 16.52 15.06 -17.23
N THR A 41 17.34 14.68 -16.25
CA THR A 41 17.88 15.60 -15.25
C THR A 41 18.96 16.50 -15.88
N GLU A 42 19.35 17.57 -15.18
CA GLU A 42 20.46 18.44 -15.58
C GLU A 42 21.79 17.67 -15.76
N LYS A 43 21.92 16.50 -15.12
CA LYS A 43 23.08 15.60 -15.24
C LYS A 43 22.98 14.64 -16.43
N ASN A 44 22.01 14.84 -17.32
CA ASN A 44 21.72 13.98 -18.47
C ASN A 44 21.35 12.54 -18.08
N GLU A 45 20.80 12.35 -16.89
CA GLU A 45 20.29 11.06 -16.40
C GLU A 45 18.78 10.98 -16.67
N THR A 46 18.32 9.83 -17.16
CA THR A 46 16.88 9.59 -17.34
C THR A 46 16.30 9.06 -16.03
N VAL A 47 15.33 9.77 -15.47
CA VAL A 47 14.64 9.42 -14.23
C VAL A 47 13.14 9.36 -14.42
N PHE A 48 12.46 8.55 -13.62
CA PHE A 48 11.01 8.56 -13.54
C PHE A 48 10.55 9.69 -12.61
N SER A 49 9.51 10.42 -13.02
CA SER A 49 8.84 11.48 -12.28
C SER A 49 7.36 11.13 -12.15
N VAL A 50 6.80 11.24 -10.94
CA VAL A 50 5.35 11.13 -10.73
C VAL A 50 4.74 12.49 -11.02
N ASP A 51 3.86 12.55 -12.03
CA ASP A 51 3.31 13.81 -12.57
C ASP A 51 1.82 13.98 -12.25
N GLY A 52 1.16 12.94 -11.76
CA GLY A 52 -0.24 13.02 -11.36
C GLY A 52 -0.75 11.75 -10.69
N VAL A 53 -1.90 11.92 -10.06
CA VAL A 53 -2.72 10.86 -9.47
C VAL A 53 -4.11 10.97 -10.08
N LEU A 54 -4.66 9.86 -10.52
CA LEU A 54 -5.95 9.77 -11.20
C LEU A 54 -7.02 9.16 -10.30
N ASP A 55 -8.24 9.07 -10.83
CA ASP A 55 -9.33 8.28 -10.26
C ASP A 55 -9.71 8.62 -8.80
N LEU A 56 -10.15 9.86 -8.62
CA LEU A 56 -10.45 10.44 -7.30
C LEU A 56 -11.87 10.12 -6.79
N GLU A 57 -12.61 9.24 -7.46
CA GLU A 57 -14.01 8.98 -7.15
C GLU A 57 -14.21 8.24 -5.82
N ASP A 58 -13.21 7.46 -5.40
CA ASP A 58 -13.20 6.73 -4.14
C ASP A 58 -12.60 7.54 -2.96
N MET A 59 -12.29 8.82 -3.16
CA MET A 59 -11.72 9.65 -2.09
C MET A 59 -12.70 9.85 -0.94
N HIS A 60 -12.26 9.53 0.28
CA HIS A 60 -13.08 9.68 1.49
C HIS A 60 -12.23 9.90 2.74
N CYS A 61 -12.89 10.22 3.86
CA CYS A 61 -12.20 10.31 5.15
C CYS A 61 -11.94 8.91 5.70
N GLY A 62 -10.67 8.57 5.92
CA GLY A 62 -10.22 7.29 6.46
C GLY A 62 -8.86 7.41 7.13
N THR A 63 -8.31 6.29 7.61
CA THR A 63 -6.97 6.26 8.22
C THR A 63 -5.90 6.10 7.16
N TYR A 64 -4.83 6.89 7.22
CA TYR A 64 -3.78 6.87 6.19
C TYR A 64 -3.12 5.51 6.00
N VAL A 65 -3.01 4.71 7.07
CA VAL A 65 -2.48 3.34 7.03
C VAL A 65 -3.22 2.47 6.00
N TRP A 66 -4.50 2.74 5.71
CA TRP A 66 -5.24 2.00 4.70
C TRP A 66 -4.72 2.24 3.29
N ASP A 67 -4.55 3.49 2.89
CA ASP A 67 -3.98 3.84 1.58
C ASP A 67 -2.54 3.34 1.46
N ILE A 68 -1.76 3.42 2.54
CA ILE A 68 -0.39 2.91 2.54
C ILE A 68 -0.40 1.39 2.37
N GLY A 69 -1.22 0.67 3.14
CA GLY A 69 -1.38 -0.78 3.00
C GLY A 69 -1.81 -1.18 1.60
N LEU A 70 -2.77 -0.45 1.02
CA LEU A 70 -3.24 -0.64 -0.35
C LEU A 70 -2.10 -0.47 -1.37
N MET A 71 -1.40 0.65 -1.32
CA MET A 71 -0.24 0.96 -2.18
C MET A 71 0.83 -0.13 -2.09
N LEU A 72 1.15 -0.58 -0.88
CA LEU A 72 2.12 -1.64 -0.65
C LEU A 72 1.63 -2.99 -1.17
N SER A 73 0.35 -3.31 -1.05
CA SER A 73 -0.23 -4.52 -1.65
C SER A 73 -0.03 -4.55 -3.16
N TYR A 74 -0.33 -3.46 -3.87
CA TYR A 74 -0.14 -3.40 -5.33
C TYR A 74 1.34 -3.40 -5.72
N THR A 75 2.19 -2.74 -4.92
CA THR A 75 3.64 -2.84 -5.10
C THR A 75 4.11 -4.31 -5.01
N LEU A 76 3.60 -5.10 -4.06
CA LEU A 76 3.94 -6.52 -3.95
C LEU A 76 3.46 -7.34 -5.14
N LEU A 77 2.26 -7.05 -5.63
CA LEU A 77 1.67 -7.75 -6.78
C LEU A 77 2.47 -7.52 -8.06
N ASP A 78 2.87 -6.27 -8.31
CA ASP A 78 3.48 -5.87 -9.58
C ASP A 78 5.01 -5.76 -9.57
N CYS A 79 5.67 -5.88 -8.42
CA CYS A 79 7.12 -5.90 -8.35
C CYS A 79 7.70 -7.15 -9.05
N LYS A 80 8.40 -6.91 -10.17
CA LYS A 80 9.01 -7.94 -11.04
C LYS A 80 10.52 -7.84 -11.12
N THR A 81 11.12 -6.76 -10.62
CA THR A 81 12.55 -6.43 -10.82
C THR A 81 13.44 -6.73 -9.61
N MET A 82 12.84 -7.04 -8.45
CA MET A 82 13.53 -7.35 -7.20
C MET A 82 12.63 -8.20 -6.30
N ASP A 83 13.10 -8.52 -5.09
CA ASP A 83 12.25 -9.12 -4.06
C ASP A 83 11.04 -8.20 -3.78
N PRO A 84 9.79 -8.68 -3.85
CA PRO A 84 8.62 -7.84 -3.67
C PRO A 84 8.58 -7.14 -2.31
N LEU A 85 9.00 -7.83 -1.23
CA LEU A 85 9.05 -7.21 0.09
C LEU A 85 10.07 -6.06 0.13
N GLU A 86 11.17 -6.14 -0.63
CA GLU A 86 12.11 -5.01 -0.83
C GLU A 86 11.46 -3.89 -1.63
N GLY A 87 10.77 -4.20 -2.73
CA GLY A 87 10.03 -3.23 -3.52
C GLY A 87 9.01 -2.43 -2.69
N ALA A 88 8.23 -3.13 -1.86
CA ALA A 88 7.32 -2.51 -0.90
C ALA A 88 8.07 -1.63 0.12
N GLY A 89 9.23 -2.08 0.62
CA GLY A 89 10.07 -1.28 1.51
C GLY A 89 10.56 0.03 0.88
N HIS A 90 10.93 0.00 -0.41
CA HIS A 90 11.32 1.20 -1.16
C HIS A 90 10.13 2.16 -1.34
N ALA A 91 8.95 1.65 -1.65
CA ALA A 91 7.74 2.46 -1.78
C ALA A 91 7.35 3.11 -0.44
N LEU A 92 7.43 2.35 0.67
CA LEU A 92 7.22 2.88 2.02
C LEU A 92 8.25 3.94 2.38
N ALA A 93 9.54 3.73 2.06
CA ALA A 93 10.58 4.72 2.31
C ALA A 93 10.31 6.05 1.58
N GLY A 94 9.76 5.99 0.35
CA GLY A 94 9.29 7.15 -0.39
C GLY A 94 8.20 7.92 0.36
N TYR A 95 7.16 7.23 0.83
CA TYR A 95 6.10 7.84 1.64
C TYR A 95 6.66 8.46 2.93
N LEU A 96 7.50 7.70 3.64
CA LEU A 96 8.10 8.12 4.92
C LEU A 96 9.06 9.31 4.78
N SER A 97 9.53 9.62 3.57
CA SER A 97 10.37 10.79 3.31
C SER A 97 9.64 12.12 3.47
N LEU A 98 8.31 12.10 3.33
CA LEU A 98 7.44 13.28 3.50
C LEU A 98 6.65 13.24 4.81
N ARG A 99 6.30 12.04 5.29
CA ARG A 99 5.49 11.87 6.49
C ARG A 99 5.95 10.70 7.33
N SER A 100 6.32 10.96 8.57
CA SER A 100 6.58 9.92 9.56
C SER A 100 5.31 9.21 10.00
N LEU A 101 5.41 7.91 10.23
CA LEU A 101 4.40 7.09 10.90
C LEU A 101 4.87 6.78 12.33
N CYS A 102 3.93 6.65 13.26
CA CYS A 102 4.24 6.14 14.58
C CYS A 102 4.41 4.61 14.59
N ASP A 103 4.96 4.06 15.68
CA ASP A 103 5.19 2.62 15.82
C ASP A 103 3.91 1.80 15.65
N LEU A 104 2.78 2.33 16.12
CA LEU A 104 1.49 1.67 15.98
C LEU A 104 1.04 1.61 14.51
N GLU A 105 1.11 2.71 13.78
CA GLU A 105 0.79 2.74 12.34
C GLU A 105 1.68 1.76 11.56
N LEU A 106 2.98 1.73 11.85
CA LEU A 106 3.92 0.78 11.23
C LEU A 106 3.56 -0.67 11.55
N SER A 107 3.22 -0.96 12.81
CA SER A 107 2.88 -2.32 13.25
C SER A 107 1.63 -2.89 12.57
N LEU A 108 0.73 -2.01 12.09
CA LEU A 108 -0.52 -2.37 11.43
C LEU A 108 -0.35 -2.62 9.92
N LEU A 109 0.73 -2.15 9.29
CA LEU A 109 0.90 -2.22 7.84
C LEU A 109 0.82 -3.65 7.30
N LYS A 110 1.49 -4.61 7.95
CA LYS A 110 1.46 -6.01 7.54
C LYS A 110 0.03 -6.55 7.50
N MET A 111 -0.74 -6.31 8.57
CA MET A 111 -2.15 -6.73 8.64
C MET A 111 -2.98 -6.07 7.54
N CYS A 112 -2.80 -4.76 7.30
CA CYS A 112 -3.51 -4.06 6.23
C CYS A 112 -3.21 -4.66 4.85
N ILE A 113 -1.94 -5.00 4.58
CA ILE A 113 -1.52 -5.62 3.32
C ILE A 113 -2.12 -7.02 3.17
N GLU A 114 -2.05 -7.85 4.21
CA GLU A 114 -2.64 -9.20 4.21
C GLU A 114 -4.14 -9.16 3.95
N CYS A 115 -4.86 -8.30 4.66
CA CYS A 115 -6.30 -8.12 4.48
C CYS A 115 -6.63 -7.66 3.05
N ARG A 116 -5.86 -6.71 2.50
CA ARG A 116 -6.11 -6.20 1.14
C ARG A 116 -5.79 -7.23 0.06
N LEU A 117 -4.70 -7.99 0.21
CA LEU A 117 -4.38 -9.09 -0.70
C LEU A 117 -5.48 -10.16 -0.68
N CYS A 118 -5.93 -10.57 0.51
CA CYS A 118 -7.07 -11.50 0.66
C CYS A 118 -8.33 -10.96 -0.03
N GLN A 119 -8.68 -9.70 0.21
CA GLN A 119 -9.83 -9.06 -0.42
C GLN A 119 -9.72 -9.08 -1.94
N SER A 120 -8.57 -8.64 -2.49
CA SER A 120 -8.31 -8.62 -3.93
C SER A 120 -8.43 -10.01 -4.56
N LEU A 121 -7.81 -11.02 -3.94
CA LEU A 121 -7.83 -12.40 -4.42
C LEU A 121 -9.23 -13.02 -4.41
N ILE A 122 -10.00 -12.80 -3.33
CA ILE A 122 -11.38 -13.27 -3.22
C ILE A 122 -12.27 -12.61 -4.27
N LEU A 123 -12.14 -11.29 -4.46
CA LEU A 123 -12.88 -10.56 -5.49
C LEU A 123 -12.52 -11.04 -6.89
N CYS A 124 -11.22 -11.23 -7.19
CA CYS A 124 -10.78 -11.78 -8.47
C CYS A 124 -11.39 -13.17 -8.72
N ALA A 125 -11.33 -14.08 -7.73
CA ALA A 125 -11.90 -15.41 -7.85
C ALA A 125 -13.43 -15.41 -8.03
N HIS A 126 -14.14 -14.49 -7.38
CA HIS A 126 -15.58 -14.31 -7.54
C HIS A 126 -15.94 -13.75 -8.93
N SER A 127 -15.23 -12.71 -9.37
CA SER A 127 -15.45 -12.09 -10.67
C SER A 127 -15.15 -13.06 -11.81
N TYR A 128 -14.04 -13.80 -11.74
CA TYR A 128 -13.69 -14.82 -12.73
C TYR A 128 -14.75 -15.93 -12.83
N ARG A 129 -15.34 -16.33 -11.69
CA ARG A 129 -16.46 -17.29 -11.68
C ARG A 129 -17.70 -16.74 -12.40
N THR A 130 -17.94 -15.44 -12.28
CA THR A 130 -19.15 -14.78 -12.80
C THR A 130 -19.00 -14.42 -14.28
N ASP A 131 -17.82 -13.95 -14.68
CA ASP A 131 -17.45 -13.62 -16.04
C ASP A 131 -15.99 -14.00 -16.31
N PRO A 132 -15.75 -15.21 -16.86
CA PRO A 132 -14.40 -15.67 -17.18
C PRO A 132 -13.68 -14.87 -18.26
N SER A 133 -14.38 -13.99 -19.01
CA SER A 133 -13.78 -13.14 -20.05
C SER A 133 -13.12 -11.89 -19.49
N ASN A 134 -13.35 -11.58 -18.21
CA ASN A 134 -12.76 -10.43 -17.53
C ASN A 134 -11.31 -10.71 -17.10
N GLU A 135 -10.41 -10.76 -18.08
CA GLU A 135 -8.97 -11.03 -17.89
C GLU A 135 -8.26 -9.92 -17.07
N TYR A 136 -8.88 -8.75 -16.91
CA TYR A 136 -8.33 -7.62 -16.14
C TYR A 136 -7.99 -8.00 -14.70
N LEU A 137 -8.78 -8.89 -14.08
CA LEU A 137 -8.58 -9.34 -12.71
C LEU A 137 -7.61 -10.53 -12.59
N MET A 138 -7.24 -11.16 -13.71
CA MET A 138 -6.38 -12.35 -13.71
C MET A 138 -4.88 -12.02 -13.65
N SER A 139 -4.49 -10.82 -14.11
CA SER A 139 -3.11 -10.34 -14.06
C SER A 139 -2.59 -10.27 -12.61
N SER A 140 -3.39 -9.72 -11.69
CA SER A 140 -3.07 -9.63 -10.26
C SER A 140 -3.19 -10.98 -9.54
N ALA A 141 -4.12 -11.85 -9.96
CA ALA A 141 -4.35 -13.15 -9.32
C ALA A 141 -3.19 -14.15 -9.51
N THR A 142 -2.44 -14.03 -10.61
CA THR A 142 -1.36 -14.98 -10.95
C THR A 142 -0.22 -14.92 -9.94
N ALA A 143 0.15 -13.72 -9.47
CA ALA A 143 1.16 -13.54 -8.42
C ALA A 143 0.56 -13.47 -7.02
N GLY A 144 -0.71 -13.06 -6.87
CA GLY A 144 -1.24 -12.68 -5.56
C GLY A 144 -1.22 -13.76 -4.49
N TRP A 145 -1.45 -15.04 -4.83
CA TRP A 145 -1.35 -16.12 -3.84
C TRP A 145 0.06 -16.32 -3.29
N SER A 146 1.07 -16.27 -4.17
CA SER A 146 2.47 -16.39 -3.73
C SER A 146 2.92 -15.16 -2.95
N ARG A 147 2.42 -13.96 -3.29
CA ARG A 147 2.69 -12.74 -2.51
C ARG A 147 2.05 -12.78 -1.12
N LEU A 148 0.81 -13.27 -1.03
CA LEU A 148 0.13 -13.46 0.24
C LEU A 148 0.88 -14.46 1.12
N GLU A 149 1.29 -15.61 0.56
CA GLU A 149 2.09 -16.61 1.30
C GLU A 149 3.42 -16.03 1.78
N GLN A 150 4.12 -15.27 0.92
CA GLN A 150 5.39 -14.62 1.25
C GLN A 150 5.25 -13.65 2.44
N ILE A 151 4.24 -12.77 2.42
CA ILE A 151 4.06 -11.81 3.52
C ILE A 151 3.57 -12.50 4.80
N CYS A 152 2.66 -13.48 4.70
CA CYS A 152 2.17 -14.23 5.86
C CYS A 152 3.25 -15.06 6.54
N SER A 153 4.21 -15.58 5.77
CA SER A 153 5.33 -16.37 6.29
C SER A 153 6.45 -15.52 6.91
N THR A 154 6.42 -14.20 6.70
CA THR A 154 7.40 -13.26 7.27
C THR A 154 6.88 -12.73 8.60
N SER A 155 7.70 -12.69 9.66
CA SER A 155 7.29 -12.07 10.93
C SER A 155 7.14 -10.55 10.77
N ASN A 156 6.35 -9.90 11.64
CA ASN A 156 6.20 -8.45 11.57
C ASN A 156 7.51 -7.75 11.93
N GLU A 157 8.26 -8.31 12.88
CA GLU A 157 9.55 -7.83 13.35
C GLU A 157 10.60 -7.87 12.23
N ASP A 158 10.72 -9.00 11.53
CA ASP A 158 11.67 -9.15 10.42
C ASP A 158 11.33 -8.21 9.26
N LEU A 159 10.03 -8.09 8.93
CA LEU A 159 9.55 -7.21 7.87
C LEU A 159 9.87 -5.75 8.16
N LEU A 160 9.54 -5.28 9.38
CA LEU A 160 9.83 -3.91 9.79
C LEU A 160 11.32 -3.64 9.90
N SER A 161 12.13 -4.60 10.37
CA SER A 161 13.60 -4.47 10.38
C SER A 161 14.13 -4.29 8.96
N LYS A 162 13.70 -5.12 8.01
CA LYS A 162 14.10 -5.04 6.60
C LYS A 162 13.75 -3.69 5.99
N TRP A 163 12.52 -3.20 6.20
CA TRP A 163 12.09 -1.91 5.68
C TRP A 163 12.81 -0.73 6.31
N LYS A 164 13.17 -0.84 7.60
CA LYS A 164 13.96 0.18 8.30
C LYS A 164 15.37 0.28 7.72
N GLU A 165 16.02 -0.85 7.40
CA GLU A 165 17.33 -0.87 6.74
C GLU A 165 17.27 -0.21 5.35
N ILE A 166 16.23 -0.52 4.57
CA ILE A 166 15.98 0.12 3.26
C ILE A 166 15.83 1.64 3.43
N GLN A 167 15.01 2.08 4.39
CA GLN A 167 14.81 3.50 4.67
C GLN A 167 16.13 4.21 5.03
N GLN A 168 16.95 3.59 5.89
CA GLN A 168 18.25 4.13 6.28
C GLN A 168 19.22 4.26 5.08
N SER A 169 19.13 3.36 4.10
CA SER A 169 19.97 3.43 2.89
C SER A 169 19.78 4.71 2.07
N TYR A 170 18.61 5.36 2.16
CA TYR A 170 18.36 6.65 1.50
C TYR A 170 18.91 7.85 2.28
N ASN A 171 19.00 7.74 3.60
CA ASN A 171 19.57 8.79 4.44
C ASN A 171 21.09 8.85 4.31
N ASN A 172 21.73 7.70 4.09
CA ASN A 172 23.19 7.60 3.90
C ASN A 172 23.67 8.03 2.51
N LYS A 173 22.75 8.32 1.57
CA LYS A 173 23.05 8.76 0.20
C LYS A 173 22.87 10.28 -0.01
N LYS A 174 22.43 11.00 1.02
CA LYS A 174 22.38 12.48 1.03
C LYS A 174 23.69 13.06 1.54
#